data_AF-A0A7K0MW08-F1
#
_entry.id   AF-A0A7K0MW08-F1
#
_cell.length_a   1.000
_cell.length_b   1.000
_cell.length_c   1.000
_cell.angle_alpha   90.00
_cell.angle_beta   90.00
_cell.angle_gamma   90.00
#
_symmetry.space_group_name_H-M   'P 1'
#
loop_
_entity.id
_entity.type
_entity.pdbx_description
1 polymer ?
#
loop_
_entity_poly.entity_id
_entity_poly.type
_entity_poly.pdbx_seq_one_letter_code
_entity_poly.pdbx_strand_id
1 'polypeptide(L)'
;MTHVDQIPTAFTPDGGYGIAGEAKSARIMPAPILEGCTTPLSEGVPDLRGTWRVVDVRSNGEPLKSEDPIWSHVERIEQAGNRAIVTGGGVIHDFRSCDGTLENGVHDVMAADYTTQITVAASYEDGVLVLRPEGTDGFEVKRWIEGDELVWDFSSIFVARLQRT
;
A
#
# COMPACT_ATOMS: atom_id res chain seq x y z
N MET A 1 -24.01 1.90 10.99
CA MET A 1 -22.56 1.82 11.26
C MET A 1 -22.08 0.51 10.68
N THR A 2 -21.18 0.55 9.70
CA THR A 2 -20.67 -0.65 9.03
C THR A 2 -19.44 -1.14 9.77
N HIS A 3 -19.44 -2.41 10.17
CA HIS A 3 -18.28 -3.07 10.74
C HIS A 3 -17.32 -3.50 9.63
N VAL A 4 -16.00 -3.47 9.87
CA VAL A 4 -14.97 -3.83 8.87
C VAL A 4 -15.21 -5.21 8.23
N ASP A 5 -15.71 -6.17 9.00
CA ASP A 5 -15.95 -7.53 8.51
C ASP A 5 -17.13 -7.65 7.54
N GLN A 6 -17.98 -6.62 7.47
CA GLN A 6 -19.09 -6.56 6.52
C GLN A 6 -18.67 -5.96 5.18
N ILE A 7 -17.47 -5.37 5.09
CA ILE A 7 -16.94 -4.77 3.87
C ILE A 7 -16.13 -5.85 3.15
N PRO A 8 -16.51 -6.27 1.93
CA PRO A 8 -15.78 -7.30 1.20
C PRO A 8 -14.35 -6.82 0.87
N THR A 9 -13.45 -7.78 0.65
CA THR A 9 -12.12 -7.49 0.10
C THR A 9 -12.27 -6.89 -1.30
N ALA A 10 -11.58 -5.77 -1.54
CA ALA A 10 -11.49 -5.15 -2.85
C ALA A 10 -10.32 -5.75 -3.64
N PHE A 11 -10.49 -5.83 -4.96
CA PHE A 11 -9.49 -6.34 -5.88
C PHE A 11 -9.19 -5.30 -6.95
N THR A 12 -7.97 -5.32 -7.46
CA THR A 12 -7.59 -4.51 -8.61
C THR A 12 -8.44 -4.89 -9.82
N PRO A 13 -9.09 -3.91 -10.51
CA PRO A 13 -9.78 -4.17 -11.77
C PRO A 13 -8.83 -4.67 -12.86
N ASP A 14 -9.33 -5.45 -13.83
CA ASP A 14 -8.54 -5.90 -14.99
C ASP A 14 -7.84 -4.71 -15.68
N GLY A 15 -6.50 -4.77 -15.80
CA GLY A 15 -5.68 -3.70 -16.38
C GLY A 15 -5.32 -2.55 -15.41
N GLY A 16 -5.68 -2.69 -14.13
CA GLY A 16 -5.54 -1.68 -13.10
C GLY A 16 -6.68 -0.66 -13.14
N TYR A 17 -6.91 0.04 -12.02
CA TYR A 17 -7.86 1.15 -12.04
C TYR A 17 -7.34 2.31 -12.90
N GLY A 18 -8.24 3.21 -13.30
CA GLY A 18 -7.94 4.39 -14.14
C GLY A 18 -7.98 4.09 -15.64
N ILE A 19 -7.52 5.04 -16.46
CA ILE A 19 -7.53 4.89 -17.92
C ILE A 19 -6.24 4.18 -18.35
N ALA A 20 -6.39 3.10 -19.13
CA ALA A 20 -5.26 2.36 -19.68
C ALA A 20 -4.41 3.27 -20.60
N GLY A 21 -3.08 3.18 -20.48
CA GLY A 21 -2.14 4.00 -21.24
C GLY A 21 -1.80 5.35 -20.58
N GLU A 22 -2.55 5.80 -19.57
CA GLU A 22 -2.14 6.95 -18.77
C GLU A 22 -1.02 6.57 -17.79
N ALA A 23 -0.17 7.55 -17.47
CA ALA A 23 0.83 7.42 -16.43
C ALA A 23 0.15 7.01 -15.11
N LYS A 24 0.75 6.07 -14.38
CA LYS A 24 0.17 5.50 -13.14
C LYS A 24 -0.18 6.58 -12.11
N SER A 25 0.60 7.65 -12.06
CA SER A 25 0.41 8.81 -11.19
C SER A 25 -0.72 9.75 -11.60
N ALA A 26 -1.18 9.69 -12.85
CA ALA A 26 -2.31 10.48 -13.34
C ALA A 26 -3.65 9.75 -13.14
N ARG A 27 -3.61 8.44 -12.84
CA ARG A 27 -4.82 7.63 -12.68
C ARG A 27 -5.61 8.05 -11.45
N ILE A 28 -6.89 8.31 -11.64
CA ILE A 28 -7.81 8.66 -10.56
C ILE A 28 -8.06 7.43 -9.70
N MET A 29 -7.71 7.50 -8.41
CA MET A 29 -7.99 6.44 -7.46
C MET A 29 -9.52 6.24 -7.32
N PRO A 30 -10.01 5.00 -7.16
CA PRO A 30 -11.40 4.76 -6.83
C PRO A 30 -11.76 5.40 -5.48
N ALA A 31 -13.07 5.49 -5.20
CA ALA A 31 -13.57 5.92 -3.88
C ALA A 31 -12.97 5.07 -2.75
N PRO A 32 -12.83 5.62 -1.53
CA PRO A 32 -12.31 4.87 -0.40
C PRO A 32 -13.17 3.64 -0.09
N ILE A 33 -12.53 2.49 0.08
CA ILE A 33 -13.20 1.20 0.31
C ILE A 33 -13.76 1.11 1.73
N LEU A 34 -13.08 1.72 2.70
CA LEU A 34 -13.49 1.77 4.11
C LEU A 34 -14.32 3.01 4.45
N GLU A 35 -14.83 3.73 3.44
CA GLU A 35 -15.71 4.88 3.67
C GLU A 35 -16.92 4.49 4.53
N GLY A 36 -17.16 5.25 5.60
CA GLY A 36 -18.25 4.97 6.55
C GLY A 36 -18.03 3.76 7.47
N CYS A 37 -16.88 3.08 7.38
CA CYS A 37 -16.48 2.09 8.38
C CYS A 37 -16.25 2.78 9.73
N THR A 38 -16.70 2.13 10.80
CA THR A 38 -16.60 2.67 12.17
C THR A 38 -15.81 1.78 13.12
N THR A 39 -15.25 0.67 12.62
CA THR A 39 -14.37 -0.19 13.42
C THR A 39 -13.08 0.58 13.76
N PRO A 40 -12.73 0.75 15.05
CA PRO A 40 -11.50 1.42 15.44
C PRO A 40 -10.28 0.59 15.00
N LEU A 41 -9.11 1.21 14.92
CA LEU A 41 -7.85 0.46 14.78
C LEU A 41 -7.67 -0.47 15.97
N SER A 42 -7.15 -1.68 15.71
CA SER A 42 -6.79 -2.62 16.78
C SER A 42 -5.64 -2.06 17.62
N GLU A 43 -5.51 -2.55 18.85
CA GLU A 43 -4.38 -2.19 19.72
C GLU A 43 -3.05 -2.53 19.04
N GLY A 44 -2.07 -1.63 19.14
CA GLY A 44 -0.73 -1.79 18.54
C GLY A 44 -0.65 -1.53 17.03
N VAL A 45 -1.77 -1.31 16.34
CA VAL A 45 -1.75 -0.94 14.92
C VAL A 45 -1.33 0.52 14.76
N PRO A 46 -0.24 0.83 14.02
CA PRO A 46 0.13 2.20 13.72
C PRO A 46 -0.92 2.85 12.82
N ASP A 47 -1.21 4.13 13.06
CA ASP A 47 -2.10 4.91 12.21
C ASP A 47 -1.35 5.44 10.98
N LEU A 48 -1.48 4.71 9.87
CA LEU A 48 -0.90 5.04 8.57
C LEU A 48 -1.92 5.68 7.62
N ARG A 49 -3.18 5.83 8.05
CA ARG A 49 -4.29 6.30 7.21
C ARG A 49 -3.95 7.64 6.61
N GLY A 50 -4.29 7.86 5.34
CA GLY A 50 -4.07 9.12 4.64
C GLY A 50 -3.80 8.95 3.16
N THR A 51 -3.73 10.07 2.45
CA THR A 51 -3.19 10.13 1.09
C THR A 51 -1.78 10.71 1.17
N TRP A 52 -0.83 10.04 0.55
CA TRP A 52 0.60 10.26 0.70
C TRP A 52 1.23 10.43 -0.68
N ARG A 53 2.08 11.45 -0.84
CA ARG A 53 2.79 11.76 -2.08
C ARG A 53 4.30 11.78 -1.83
N VAL A 54 5.06 11.15 -2.72
CA VAL A 54 6.53 11.13 -2.66
C VAL A 54 7.12 12.55 -2.70
N VAL A 55 8.05 12.83 -1.78
CA VAL A 55 8.81 14.08 -1.68
C VAL A 55 10.33 13.89 -1.61
N ASP A 56 10.78 12.67 -1.30
CA ASP A 56 12.18 12.25 -1.43
C ASP A 56 12.22 10.77 -1.81
N VAL A 57 13.20 10.36 -2.61
CA VAL A 57 13.44 8.95 -2.91
C VAL A 57 14.92 8.68 -3.14
N ARG A 58 15.40 7.60 -2.54
CA ARG A 58 16.81 7.21 -2.59
C ARG A 58 16.96 5.72 -2.88
N SER A 59 17.98 5.37 -3.65
CA SER A 59 18.41 3.99 -3.85
C SER A 59 19.90 3.88 -3.53
N ASN A 60 20.28 2.89 -2.72
CA ASN A 60 21.65 2.74 -2.21
C ASN A 60 22.22 4.02 -1.57
N GLY A 61 21.37 4.79 -0.89
CA GLY A 61 21.75 6.04 -0.22
C GLY A 61 21.78 7.28 -1.13
N GLU A 62 21.71 7.10 -2.46
CA GLU A 62 21.77 8.18 -3.43
C GLU A 62 20.37 8.59 -3.92
N PRO A 63 20.09 9.89 -4.13
CA PRO A 63 18.82 10.34 -4.70
C PRO A 63 18.58 9.72 -6.09
N LEU A 64 17.35 9.29 -6.35
CA LEU A 64 16.96 8.92 -7.71
C LEU A 64 16.89 10.16 -8.61
N LYS A 65 17.04 9.94 -9.92
CA LYS A 65 16.90 11.01 -10.92
C LYS A 65 15.49 11.60 -10.86
N SER A 66 15.37 12.91 -11.07
CA SER A 66 14.08 13.63 -11.00
C SER A 66 13.03 13.13 -11.99
N GLU A 67 13.45 12.48 -13.07
CA GLU A 67 12.57 11.92 -14.10
C GLU A 67 12.07 10.51 -13.73
N ASP A 68 12.56 9.92 -12.63
CA ASP A 68 12.11 8.60 -12.20
C ASP A 68 10.60 8.64 -11.90
N PRO A 69 9.77 7.74 -12.47
CA PRO A 69 8.33 7.75 -12.28
C PRO A 69 7.89 7.73 -10.81
N ILE A 70 8.72 7.19 -9.91
CA ILE A 70 8.41 7.11 -8.49
C ILE A 70 8.20 8.49 -7.83
N TRP A 71 8.83 9.55 -8.35
CA TRP A 71 8.63 10.93 -7.88
C TRP A 71 7.18 11.40 -8.02
N SER A 72 6.43 10.79 -8.94
CA SER A 72 5.02 11.08 -9.15
C SER A 72 4.08 10.17 -8.37
N HIS A 73 4.60 9.20 -7.62
CA HIS A 73 3.79 8.22 -6.89
C HIS A 73 2.96 8.89 -5.80
N VAL A 74 1.70 8.45 -5.74
CA VAL A 74 0.73 8.80 -4.70
C VAL A 74 0.06 7.49 -4.28
N GLU A 75 -0.11 7.32 -2.97
CA GLU A 75 -0.88 6.22 -2.42
C GLU A 75 -1.86 6.70 -1.35
N ARG A 76 -3.00 6.03 -1.28
CA ARG A 76 -3.95 6.16 -0.19
C ARG A 76 -3.88 4.90 0.66
N ILE A 77 -3.71 5.08 1.97
CA ILE A 77 -3.79 4.02 2.95
C ILE A 77 -5.09 4.16 3.73
N GLU A 78 -5.86 3.08 3.78
CA GLU A 78 -7.09 2.95 4.57
C GLU A 78 -6.90 1.84 5.60
N GLN A 79 -7.37 2.03 6.84
CA GLN A 79 -7.24 1.04 7.90
C GLN A 79 -8.49 1.03 8.79
N ALA A 80 -8.88 -0.17 9.23
CA ALA A 80 -9.91 -0.40 10.24
C ALA A 80 -9.65 -1.75 10.92
N GLY A 81 -9.70 -1.80 12.26
CA GLY A 81 -9.24 -2.97 13.02
C GLY A 81 -7.78 -3.31 12.67
N ASN A 82 -7.57 -4.54 12.19
CA ASN A 82 -6.27 -5.03 11.71
C ASN A 82 -6.15 -5.06 10.17
N ARG A 83 -7.13 -4.52 9.43
CA ARG A 83 -7.14 -4.48 7.97
C ARG A 83 -6.34 -3.28 7.46
N ALA A 84 -5.63 -3.44 6.35
CA ALA A 84 -4.96 -2.35 5.64
C ALA A 84 -5.28 -2.42 4.14
N ILE A 85 -5.53 -1.28 3.52
CA ILE A 85 -5.72 -1.18 2.07
C ILE A 85 -4.76 -0.12 1.55
N VAL A 86 -3.91 -0.50 0.60
CA VAL A 86 -3.01 0.43 -0.10
C VAL A 86 -3.51 0.58 -1.53
N THR A 87 -3.99 1.77 -1.86
CA THR A 87 -4.45 2.12 -3.21
C THR A 87 -3.45 3.07 -3.84
N GLY A 88 -2.77 2.65 -4.91
CA GLY A 88 -1.69 3.43 -5.51
C GLY A 88 -1.15 2.74 -6.77
N GLY A 89 -0.50 3.48 -7.66
CA GLY A 89 0.13 2.88 -8.85
C GLY A 89 -0.80 2.09 -9.79
N GLY A 90 -2.12 2.30 -9.72
CA GLY A 90 -3.12 1.53 -10.48
C GLY A 90 -3.65 0.24 -9.82
N VAL A 91 -3.22 -0.09 -8.59
CA VAL A 91 -3.67 -1.30 -7.85
C VAL A 91 -4.40 -0.96 -6.55
N ILE A 92 -5.31 -1.85 -6.14
CA ILE A 92 -5.94 -1.85 -4.82
C ILE A 92 -5.43 -3.11 -4.11
N HIS A 93 -4.46 -2.95 -3.22
CA HIS A 93 -3.93 -4.05 -2.43
C HIS A 93 -4.58 -4.04 -1.04
N ASP A 94 -5.59 -4.90 -0.89
CA ASP A 94 -6.44 -5.02 0.30
C ASP A 94 -6.04 -6.24 1.14
N PHE A 95 -5.39 -5.97 2.27
CA PHE A 95 -5.00 -6.98 3.27
C PHE A 95 -6.13 -7.14 4.26
N ARG A 96 -6.95 -8.18 4.07
CA ARG A 96 -8.14 -8.47 4.87
C ARG A 96 -7.86 -8.50 6.38
N SER A 97 -6.67 -8.98 6.76
CA SER A 97 -6.08 -8.87 8.10
C SER A 97 -4.55 -8.86 7.98
N CYS A 98 -3.89 -7.95 8.68
CA CYS A 98 -2.42 -7.92 8.78
C CYS A 98 -1.94 -8.83 9.92
N ASP A 99 -2.19 -10.14 9.81
CA ASP A 99 -1.84 -11.16 10.81
C ASP A 99 -0.65 -12.05 10.41
N GLY A 100 0.03 -11.71 9.32
CA GLY A 100 1.18 -12.44 8.80
C GLY A 100 0.82 -13.67 7.96
N THR A 101 -0.47 -13.94 7.73
CA THR A 101 -0.90 -15.08 6.90
C THR A 101 -1.07 -14.68 5.44
N LEU A 102 -0.84 -15.64 4.55
CA LEU A 102 -1.18 -15.48 3.12
C LEU A 102 -2.70 -15.51 2.92
N GLU A 103 -3.44 -16.31 3.70
CA GLU A 103 -4.90 -16.45 3.60
C GLU A 103 -5.62 -15.10 3.71
N ASN A 104 -5.26 -14.28 4.70
CA ASN A 104 -5.85 -12.96 4.90
C ASN A 104 -5.07 -11.82 4.21
N GLY A 105 -4.05 -12.17 3.45
CA GLY A 105 -3.23 -11.25 2.68
C GLY A 105 -3.90 -10.79 1.38
N VAL A 106 -3.07 -10.30 0.47
CA VAL A 106 -3.47 -9.96 -0.90
C VAL A 106 -3.39 -11.22 -1.77
N HIS A 107 -4.40 -11.40 -2.62
CA HIS A 107 -4.44 -12.38 -3.73
C HIS A 107 -4.90 -11.61 -4.98
N ASP A 108 -3.97 -10.94 -5.64
CA ASP A 108 -4.28 -9.95 -6.67
C ASP A 108 -3.15 -9.90 -7.72
N VAL A 109 -3.06 -8.82 -8.49
CA VAL A 109 -2.05 -8.61 -9.51
C VAL A 109 -0.95 -7.63 -9.08
N MET A 110 0.22 -7.80 -9.69
CA MET A 110 1.36 -6.91 -9.51
C MET A 110 1.08 -5.54 -10.14
N ALA A 111 1.44 -4.47 -9.44
CA ALA A 111 1.31 -3.11 -9.94
C ALA A 111 2.16 -2.83 -11.20
N ALA A 112 3.18 -3.66 -11.48
CA ALA A 112 4.05 -3.49 -12.63
C ALA A 112 3.28 -3.65 -13.96
N ASP A 113 2.44 -4.69 -14.07
CA ASP A 113 1.80 -5.12 -15.31
C ASP A 113 0.29 -5.37 -15.21
N TYR A 114 -0.29 -5.35 -14.01
CA TYR A 114 -1.70 -5.63 -13.73
C TYR A 114 -2.19 -7.00 -14.20
N THR A 115 -1.29 -7.97 -14.40
CA THR A 115 -1.62 -9.31 -14.91
C THR A 115 -0.90 -10.42 -14.16
N THR A 116 0.35 -10.20 -13.71
CA THR A 116 1.09 -11.17 -12.93
C THR A 116 0.44 -11.33 -11.56
N GLN A 117 -0.05 -12.53 -11.27
CA GLN A 117 -0.66 -12.87 -9.98
C GLN A 117 0.38 -12.82 -8.86
N ILE A 118 -0.01 -12.28 -7.72
CA ILE A 118 0.78 -12.20 -6.50
C ILE A 118 -0.07 -12.62 -5.30
N THR A 119 0.58 -13.30 -4.37
CA THR A 119 0.06 -13.52 -3.02
C THR A 119 1.01 -12.86 -2.03
N VAL A 120 0.50 -12.03 -1.12
CA VAL A 120 1.32 -11.21 -0.22
C VAL A 120 0.73 -11.22 1.18
N ALA A 121 1.48 -11.71 2.16
CA ALA A 121 1.11 -11.58 3.56
C ALA A 121 1.46 -10.18 4.07
N ALA A 122 0.70 -9.67 5.04
CA ALA A 122 1.05 -8.45 5.76
C ALA A 122 0.94 -8.62 7.26
N SER A 123 1.76 -7.89 8.01
CA SER A 123 1.75 -7.84 9.47
C SER A 123 2.11 -6.44 9.96
N TYR A 124 1.70 -6.11 11.19
CA TYR A 124 2.23 -4.96 11.91
C TYR A 124 3.31 -5.42 12.91
N GLU A 125 4.49 -4.84 12.80
CA GLU A 125 5.67 -5.20 13.60
C GLU A 125 6.34 -3.91 14.08
N ASP A 126 6.38 -3.68 15.40
CA ASP A 126 7.04 -2.52 16.01
C ASP A 126 6.67 -1.15 15.39
N GLY A 127 5.38 -0.96 15.05
CA GLY A 127 4.88 0.26 14.43
C GLY A 127 5.08 0.35 12.91
N VAL A 128 5.51 -0.74 12.28
CA VAL A 128 5.74 -0.86 10.84
C VAL A 128 4.71 -1.80 10.21
N LEU A 129 4.11 -1.40 9.10
CA LEU A 129 3.39 -2.33 8.21
C LEU A 129 4.41 -3.04 7.33
N VAL A 130 4.55 -4.36 7.47
CA VAL A 130 5.50 -5.20 6.72
C VAL A 130 4.73 -6.11 5.78
N LEU A 131 5.09 -6.09 4.50
CA LEU A 131 4.51 -6.91 3.44
C LEU A 131 5.53 -7.93 2.96
N ARG A 132 5.11 -9.19 2.79
CA ARG A 132 5.96 -10.33 2.39
C ARG A 132 5.31 -11.09 1.23
N PRO A 133 5.79 -10.90 -0.01
CA PRO A 133 5.30 -11.67 -1.15
C PRO A 133 5.70 -13.15 -1.05
N GLU A 134 4.79 -14.04 -1.40
CA GLU A 134 5.03 -15.49 -1.42
C GLU A 134 6.21 -15.84 -2.33
N GLY A 135 7.08 -16.75 -1.86
CA GLY A 135 8.21 -17.25 -2.64
C GLY A 135 9.38 -16.28 -2.78
N THR A 136 9.40 -15.16 -2.04
CA THR A 136 10.48 -14.16 -2.07
C THR A 136 11.20 -14.03 -0.73
N ASP A 137 11.99 -15.04 -0.38
CA ASP A 137 12.71 -15.07 0.90
C ASP A 137 13.60 -13.83 1.09
N GLY A 138 13.42 -13.13 2.20
CA GLY A 138 14.17 -11.92 2.56
C GLY A 138 13.72 -10.65 1.84
N PHE A 139 12.68 -10.70 0.99
CA PHE A 139 12.11 -9.51 0.38
C PHE A 139 10.93 -8.98 1.22
N GLU A 140 11.06 -7.74 1.70
CA GLU A 140 10.02 -7.08 2.50
C GLU A 140 9.75 -5.69 1.96
N VAL A 141 8.47 -5.31 1.88
CA VAL A 141 8.08 -3.91 1.65
C VAL A 141 7.56 -3.36 2.96
N LYS A 142 8.06 -2.22 3.41
CA LYS A 142 7.77 -1.67 4.73
C LYS A 142 7.21 -0.26 4.64
N ARG A 143 6.30 0.06 5.56
CA ARG A 143 5.76 1.40 5.75
C ARG A 143 5.68 1.78 7.22
N TRP A 144 6.17 2.95 7.58
CA TRP A 144 6.07 3.49 8.94
C TRP A 144 6.04 5.02 8.92
N ILE A 145 5.70 5.63 10.06
CA ILE A 145 5.70 7.09 10.22
C ILE A 145 6.99 7.54 10.89
N GLU A 146 7.64 8.56 10.31
CA GLU A 146 8.71 9.33 10.95
C GLU A 146 8.35 10.81 10.94
N GLY A 147 8.06 11.37 12.11
CA GLY A 147 7.57 12.75 12.20
C GLY A 147 6.18 12.87 11.55
N ASP A 148 6.09 13.67 10.50
CA ASP A 148 4.89 13.90 9.70
C ASP A 148 4.90 13.16 8.34
N GLU A 149 5.94 12.37 8.08
CA GLU A 149 6.14 11.67 6.81
C GLU A 149 5.89 10.17 6.95
N LEU A 150 5.31 9.58 5.90
CA LEU A 150 5.30 8.16 5.69
C LEU A 150 6.60 7.75 5.00
N VAL A 151 7.35 6.85 5.60
CA VAL A 151 8.49 6.20 4.94
C VAL A 151 8.00 4.93 4.28
N TRP A 152 8.34 4.77 3.00
CA TRP A 152 8.08 3.58 2.21
C TRP A 152 9.41 2.97 1.77
N ASP A 153 9.77 1.84 2.37
CA ASP A 153 10.95 1.06 2.04
C ASP A 153 10.54 -0.11 1.14
N PHE A 154 11.02 -0.11 -0.10
CA PHE A 154 10.77 -1.17 -1.07
C PHE A 154 11.97 -2.12 -1.12
N SER A 155 12.32 -2.69 0.05
CA SER A 155 13.44 -3.61 0.22
C SER A 155 14.77 -2.98 -0.25
N SER A 156 15.65 -3.76 -0.86
CA SER A 156 16.93 -3.31 -1.41
C SER A 156 16.82 -2.38 -2.63
N ILE A 157 15.61 -1.99 -3.07
CA ILE A 157 15.40 -1.25 -4.31
C ILE A 157 15.45 0.26 -4.06
N PHE A 158 14.60 0.80 -3.19
CA PHE A 158 14.60 2.21 -2.81
C PHE A 158 13.90 2.44 -1.47
N VAL A 159 14.16 3.60 -0.88
CA VAL A 159 13.38 4.16 0.22
C VAL A 159 12.82 5.51 -0.24
N ALA A 160 11.51 5.69 -0.11
CA ALA A 160 10.82 6.95 -0.38
C ALA A 160 10.28 7.56 0.90
N ARG A 161 10.29 8.89 0.99
CA ARG A 161 9.58 9.66 2.02
C ARG A 161 8.40 10.35 1.37
N LEU A 162 7.24 10.26 2.00
CA LEU A 162 5.98 10.76 1.47
C LEU A 162 5.34 11.72 2.47
N GLN A 163 4.83 12.83 1.94
CA GLN A 163 4.04 13.80 2.71
C GLN A 163 2.56 13.58 2.51
N ARG A 164 1.81 13.84 3.58
CA ARG A 164 0.36 13.79 3.57
C ARG A 164 -0.21 14.93 2.73
N THR A 165 -1.24 14.64 1.93
CA THR A 165 -1.93 15.62 1.05
C THR A 165 -3.40 15.75 1.37
#